data_AF-A0A9D1URW7-F1
#
_entry.id   AF-A0A9D1URW7-F1
#
_cell.length_a   1.000
_cell.length_b   1.000
_cell.length_c   1.000
_cell.angle_alpha   90.00
_cell.angle_beta   90.00
_cell.angle_gamma   90.00
#
_symmetry.space_group_name_H-M   'P 1'
#
loop_
_entity.id
_entity.type
_entity.pdbx_description
1 polymer ?
#
loop_
_entity_poly.entity_id
_entity_poly.type
_entity_poly.pdbx_seq_one_letter_code
_entity_poly.pdbx_strand_id
1 'polypeptide(L)'
;MESQQGAVVGRVTLQNVASAAGVSLKTASRVVNGERYVAVATAERVRRAISDLGFRPDQSARNLARGRRFRVAGLLITTLANPHVVALAHGVEQVLRREGYSLIIASTDEDPEVERQLLEEFSERGVESLVLVPPFLSGIFHDYV
;
A
#
# COMPACT_ATOMS: atom_id res chain seq x y z
N MET A 1 -22.55 -17.65 35.30
CA MET A 1 -21.93 -16.43 34.75
C MET A 1 -21.68 -16.67 33.27
N GLU A 2 -22.67 -16.27 32.47
CA GLU A 2 -22.59 -16.12 31.00
C GLU A 2 -21.26 -15.51 30.57
N SER A 3 -20.51 -16.16 29.68
CA SER A 3 -20.62 -16.02 28.22
C SER A 3 -20.55 -14.58 27.74
N GLN A 4 -19.44 -14.20 27.10
CA GLN A 4 -19.44 -13.33 25.93
C GLN A 4 -18.08 -13.46 25.20
N GLN A 5 -18.05 -14.37 24.23
CA GLN A 5 -17.09 -14.37 23.12
C GLN A 5 -17.48 -13.26 22.16
N GLY A 6 -16.62 -12.24 22.03
CA GLY A 6 -16.74 -11.23 20.99
C GLY A 6 -16.51 -11.88 19.62
N ALA A 7 -17.56 -11.98 18.82
CA ALA A 7 -17.45 -12.41 17.43
C ALA A 7 -16.56 -11.41 16.67
N VAL A 8 -15.44 -11.89 16.12
CA VAL A 8 -14.62 -11.13 15.17
C VAL A 8 -15.49 -10.84 13.96
N VAL A 9 -15.89 -9.58 13.78
CA VAL A 9 -16.61 -9.14 12.57
C VAL A 9 -15.63 -9.24 11.40
N GLY A 10 -15.69 -10.35 10.67
CA GLY A 10 -14.82 -10.61 9.53
C GLY A 10 -15.00 -9.54 8.46
N ARG A 11 -13.87 -9.01 7.96
CA ARG A 11 -13.85 -8.03 6.86
C ARG A 11 -14.66 -8.56 5.68
N VAL A 12 -15.58 -7.74 5.16
CA VAL A 12 -16.39 -8.09 4.00
C VAL A 12 -15.48 -8.41 2.82
N THR A 13 -15.66 -9.60 2.24
CA THR A 13 -14.85 -10.11 1.13
C THR A 13 -15.55 -9.95 -0.22
N LEU A 14 -14.80 -10.07 -1.32
CA LEU A 14 -15.37 -10.10 -2.67
C LEU A 14 -16.33 -11.29 -2.86
N GLN A 15 -16.16 -12.35 -2.08
CA GLN A 15 -17.04 -13.51 -2.10
C GLN A 15 -18.41 -13.20 -1.48
N ASN A 16 -18.46 -12.38 -0.42
CA ASN A 16 -19.72 -11.88 0.13
C ASN A 16 -20.45 -11.00 -0.89
N VAL A 17 -19.72 -10.14 -1.60
CA VAL A 17 -20.27 -9.30 -2.69
C VAL A 17 -20.82 -10.16 -3.84
N ALA A 18 -20.09 -11.20 -4.26
CA ALA A 18 -20.52 -12.09 -5.34
C ALA A 18 -21.83 -12.82 -4.97
N SER A 19 -21.92 -13.34 -3.74
CA SER A 19 -23.13 -13.98 -3.23
C SER A 19 -24.31 -13.01 -3.15
N ALA A 20 -24.12 -11.80 -2.62
CA ALA A 20 -25.18 -10.80 -2.50
C ALA A 20 -25.68 -10.29 -3.87
N ALA A 21 -24.80 -10.19 -4.86
CA ALA A 21 -25.16 -9.79 -6.23
C ALA A 21 -25.71 -10.93 -7.09
N GLY A 22 -25.64 -12.19 -6.62
CA GLY A 22 -26.07 -13.37 -7.37
C GLY A 22 -25.22 -13.64 -8.61
N VAL A 23 -23.89 -13.49 -8.50
CA VAL A 23 -22.95 -13.67 -9.61
C VAL A 23 -21.77 -14.54 -9.21
N SER A 24 -21.02 -15.06 -10.18
CA SER A 24 -19.76 -15.74 -9.91
C SER A 24 -18.70 -14.78 -9.34
N LEU A 25 -17.77 -15.31 -8.53
CA LEU A 25 -16.61 -14.54 -8.03
C LEU A 25 -15.83 -13.87 -9.17
N LYS A 26 -15.68 -14.58 -10.30
CA LYS A 26 -15.02 -14.07 -11.52
C LYS A 26 -15.77 -12.86 -12.10
N THR A 27 -17.09 -12.91 -12.14
CA THR A 27 -17.93 -11.80 -12.61
C THR A 27 -17.85 -10.60 -11.67
N ALA A 28 -17.91 -10.82 -10.35
CA ALA A 28 -17.73 -9.76 -9.36
C ALA A 28 -16.35 -9.10 -9.49
N SER A 29 -15.29 -9.90 -9.65
CA SER A 29 -13.92 -9.42 -9.90
C SER A 29 -13.84 -8.52 -11.14
N ARG A 30 -14.44 -8.94 -12.27
CA ARG A 30 -14.48 -8.13 -13.50
C ARG A 30 -15.14 -6.76 -13.30
N VAL A 31 -16.25 -6.71 -12.57
CA VAL A 31 -16.95 -5.46 -12.28
C VAL A 31 -16.10 -4.56 -11.37
N VAL A 32 -15.52 -5.12 -10.31
CA VAL A 32 -14.66 -4.37 -9.37
C VAL A 32 -13.39 -3.86 -10.06
N ASN A 33 -12.84 -4.62 -11.01
CA ASN A 33 -11.63 -4.25 -11.75
C ASN A 33 -11.89 -3.35 -12.97
N GLY A 34 -13.16 -3.13 -13.34
CA GLY A 34 -13.53 -2.30 -14.49
C GLY A 34 -13.25 -2.94 -15.86
N GLU A 35 -13.22 -4.27 -15.93
CA GLU A 35 -13.02 -5.00 -17.18
C GLU A 35 -14.21 -4.79 -18.13
N ARG A 36 -13.91 -4.67 -19.44
CA ARG A 36 -14.95 -4.68 -20.49
C ARG A 36 -15.58 -6.09 -20.56
N TYR A 37 -16.82 -6.20 -21.06
CA TYR A 37 -17.61 -7.46 -21.18
C TYR A 37 -18.45 -7.90 -19.97
N VAL A 38 -18.93 -6.98 -19.12
CA VAL A 38 -20.01 -7.27 -18.16
C VAL A 38 -21.27 -6.51 -18.56
N ALA A 39 -22.41 -7.22 -18.64
CA ALA A 39 -23.70 -6.60 -18.89
C ALA A 39 -24.01 -5.50 -17.86
N VAL A 40 -24.56 -4.38 -18.32
CA VAL A 40 -24.83 -3.21 -17.47
C VAL A 40 -25.64 -3.58 -16.23
N ALA A 41 -26.73 -4.33 -16.40
CA ALA A 41 -27.58 -4.80 -15.31
C ALA A 41 -26.82 -5.65 -14.26
N THR A 42 -25.86 -6.46 -14.70
CA THR A 42 -25.02 -7.26 -13.79
C THR A 42 -24.02 -6.38 -13.04
N ALA A 43 -23.43 -5.40 -13.73
CA ALA A 43 -22.52 -4.45 -13.09
C ALA A 43 -23.23 -3.59 -12.04
N GLU A 44 -24.47 -3.17 -12.30
CA GLU A 44 -25.30 -2.44 -11.32
C GLU A 44 -25.61 -3.26 -10.06
N ARG A 45 -26.03 -4.53 -10.22
CA ARG A 45 -26.27 -5.42 -9.07
C ARG A 45 -25.03 -5.57 -8.18
N VAL A 46 -23.86 -5.75 -8.80
CA VAL A 46 -22.59 -5.84 -8.06
C VAL A 46 -22.26 -4.52 -7.36
N ARG A 47 -22.45 -3.37 -8.02
CA ARG A 47 -22.20 -2.06 -7.39
C ARG A 47 -23.13 -1.78 -6.21
N ARG A 48 -24.40 -2.18 -6.29
CA ARG A 48 -25.33 -2.11 -5.15
C ARG A 48 -24.83 -2.97 -3.99
N ALA A 49 -24.52 -4.24 -4.24
CA ALA A 49 -23.98 -5.14 -3.22
C ALA A 49 -22.68 -4.61 -2.57
N ILE A 50 -21.80 -3.96 -3.35
CA ILE A 50 -20.59 -3.30 -2.80
C ILE A 50 -20.97 -2.19 -1.83
N SER A 51 -21.93 -1.33 -2.22
CA SER A 51 -22.40 -0.23 -1.39
C SER A 51 -23.08 -0.73 -0.11
N ASP A 52 -24.00 -1.68 -0.25
CA ASP A 52 -24.80 -2.20 0.86
C ASP A 52 -23.96 -2.94 1.90
N LEU A 53 -22.92 -3.64 1.46
CA LEU A 53 -22.01 -4.37 2.33
C LEU A 53 -20.80 -3.54 2.79
N GLY A 54 -20.63 -2.30 2.30
CA GLY A 54 -19.45 -1.48 2.59
C GLY A 54 -18.13 -2.12 2.14
N PHE A 55 -18.15 -2.95 1.08
CA PHE A 55 -16.96 -3.62 0.58
C PHE A 55 -15.94 -2.60 0.08
N ARG A 56 -14.74 -2.61 0.65
CA ARG A 56 -13.60 -1.83 0.17
C ARG A 56 -12.58 -2.78 -0.44
N PRO A 57 -12.33 -2.69 -1.77
CA PRO A 57 -11.31 -3.50 -2.42
C PRO A 57 -9.97 -3.33 -1.69
N ASP A 58 -9.35 -4.43 -1.32
CA ASP A 58 -8.01 -4.37 -0.75
C ASP A 58 -7.04 -3.92 -1.85
N GLN A 59 -6.38 -2.77 -1.65
CA GLN A 59 -5.38 -2.26 -2.57
C GLN A 59 -4.29 -3.33 -2.79
N SER A 60 -3.95 -4.04 -1.71
CA SER A 60 -3.44 -5.42 -1.57
C SER A 60 -3.63 -6.32 -2.79
N ALA A 61 -4.87 -6.79 -2.84
CA ALA A 61 -5.37 -7.74 -3.82
C ALA A 61 -5.52 -7.12 -5.22
N ARG A 62 -5.82 -5.81 -5.31
CA ARG A 62 -5.94 -5.11 -6.60
C ARG A 62 -4.63 -5.03 -7.35
N ASN A 63 -3.53 -4.71 -6.67
CA ASN A 63 -2.22 -4.64 -7.30
C ASN A 63 -1.77 -6.05 -7.72
N LEU A 64 -1.93 -7.05 -6.83
CA LEU A 64 -1.63 -8.44 -7.14
C LEU A 64 -2.43 -8.97 -8.35
N ALA A 65 -3.74 -8.71 -8.41
CA ALA A 65 -4.60 -9.11 -9.53
C ALA A 65 -4.22 -8.43 -10.86
N ARG A 66 -3.59 -7.24 -10.80
CA ARG A 66 -3.06 -6.52 -11.98
C ARG A 66 -1.63 -6.94 -12.33
N GLY A 67 -1.06 -7.95 -11.66
CA GLY A 67 0.35 -8.32 -11.79
C GLY A 67 1.31 -7.23 -11.29
N ARG A 68 0.79 -6.19 -10.62
CA ARG A 68 1.58 -5.12 -10.04
C ARG A 68 2.02 -5.58 -8.65
N ARG A 69 3.32 -5.83 -8.47
CA ARG A 69 3.88 -6.02 -7.13
C ARG A 69 3.59 -4.77 -6.30
N PHE A 70 3.33 -4.93 -5.00
CA PHE A 70 3.38 -3.81 -4.08
C PHE A 70 4.82 -3.34 -4.02
N ARG A 71 5.11 -2.22 -4.68
CA ARG A 71 6.47 -1.69 -4.72
C ARG A 71 6.58 -0.66 -3.63
N VAL A 72 7.36 -0.97 -2.60
CA VAL A 72 7.62 -0.06 -1.50
C VAL A 72 8.95 0.63 -1.77
N ALA A 73 8.95 1.94 -1.69
CA ALA A 73 10.15 2.76 -1.73
C ALA A 73 10.39 3.36 -0.34
N GLY A 74 11.65 3.39 0.08
CA GLY A 74 12.11 4.08 1.27
C GLY A 74 12.69 5.43 0.93
N LEU A 75 12.43 6.43 1.77
CA LEU A 75 13.12 7.72 1.77
C LEU A 75 13.72 7.94 3.15
N LEU A 76 15.04 7.86 3.22
CA LEU A 76 15.81 8.16 4.41
C LEU A 76 16.27 9.62 4.35
N ILE A 77 15.94 10.40 5.37
CA ILE A 77 16.25 11.83 5.47
C ILE A 77 16.88 12.12 6.82
N THR A 78 17.46 13.31 6.98
CA THR A 78 17.99 13.75 8.28
C THR A 78 16.88 14.12 9.24
N THR A 79 16.01 15.04 8.86
CA THR A 79 14.97 15.56 9.73
C THR A 79 13.76 16.06 8.95
N LEU A 80 12.57 15.81 9.49
CA LEU A 80 11.30 16.36 8.98
C LEU A 80 11.08 17.82 9.42
N ALA A 81 11.91 18.35 10.32
CA ALA A 81 11.82 19.73 10.78
C ALA A 81 12.26 20.76 9.72
N ASN A 82 12.97 20.33 8.67
CA ASN A 82 13.45 21.20 7.61
C ASN A 82 12.42 21.28 6.44
N PRO A 83 11.83 22.46 6.17
CA PRO A 83 10.85 22.63 5.08
C PRO A 83 11.36 22.24 3.68
N HIS A 84 12.66 22.35 3.42
CA HIS A 84 13.26 21.93 2.15
C HIS A 84 13.20 20.42 1.97
N VAL A 85 13.47 19.67 3.04
CA VAL A 85 13.39 18.19 3.06
C VAL A 85 11.94 17.74 2.88
N VAL A 86 11.00 18.42 3.53
CA VAL A 86 9.56 18.13 3.38
C VAL A 86 9.08 18.38 1.94
N ALA A 87 9.51 19.48 1.31
CA ALA A 87 9.18 19.77 -0.09
C ALA A 87 9.75 18.70 -1.04
N LEU A 88 10.98 18.23 -0.80
CA LEU A 88 11.58 17.14 -1.56
C LEU A 88 10.81 15.83 -1.36
N ALA A 89 10.50 15.46 -0.12
CA ALA A 89 9.72 14.27 0.20
C ALA A 89 8.35 14.29 -0.48
N HIS A 90 7.70 15.47 -0.51
CA HIS A 90 6.45 15.66 -1.23
C HIS A 90 6.60 15.43 -2.75
N GLY A 91 7.65 15.96 -3.37
CA GLY A 91 7.93 15.74 -4.79
C GLY A 91 8.16 14.27 -5.11
N VAL A 92 8.97 13.59 -4.31
CA VAL A 92 9.24 12.15 -4.43
C VAL A 92 7.95 11.34 -4.29
N GLU A 93 7.14 11.64 -3.28
CA GLU A 93 5.85 10.97 -3.04
C GLU A 93 4.88 11.13 -4.23
N GLN A 94 4.79 12.32 -4.83
CA GLN A 94 3.96 12.53 -6.01
C GLN A 94 4.36 11.65 -7.19
N VAL A 95 5.66 11.53 -7.46
CA VAL A 95 6.18 10.71 -8.57
C VAL A 95 5.91 9.23 -8.30
N LEU A 96 6.29 8.74 -7.12
CA LEU A 96 6.14 7.35 -6.72
C LEU A 96 4.67 6.90 -6.73
N ARG A 97 3.76 7.74 -6.25
CA ARG A 97 2.32 7.47 -6.25
C ARG A 97 1.76 7.29 -7.67
N ARG A 98 2.24 8.07 -8.65
CA ARG A 98 1.83 7.92 -10.06
C ARG A 98 2.30 6.58 -10.64
N GLU A 99 3.48 6.13 -10.22
CA GLU A 99 4.06 4.85 -10.60
C GLU A 99 3.50 3.66 -9.80
N GLY A 100 2.63 3.91 -8.82
CA GLY A 100 1.98 2.88 -8.01
C GLY A 100 2.86 2.33 -6.87
N TYR A 101 3.87 3.10 -6.45
CA TYR A 101 4.67 2.82 -5.28
C TYR A 101 4.02 3.38 -4.01
N SER A 102 4.25 2.70 -2.89
CA SER A 102 4.07 3.26 -1.55
C SER A 102 5.39 3.81 -1.04
N LEU A 103 5.37 4.98 -0.40
CA LEU A 103 6.56 5.60 0.19
C LEU A 103 6.57 5.45 1.72
N ILE A 104 7.67 4.97 2.27
CA ILE A 104 7.98 5.01 3.70
C ILE A 104 9.06 6.08 3.90
N ILE A 105 8.83 7.01 4.83
CA ILE A 105 9.79 8.07 5.15
C ILE A 105 10.28 7.84 6.58
N ALA A 106 11.59 7.88 6.78
CA ALA A 106 12.22 7.80 8.10
C ALA A 106 13.31 8.86 8.24
N SER A 107 13.42 9.45 9.43
CA SER A 107 14.45 10.41 9.78
C SER A 107 15.54 9.76 10.63
N THR A 108 16.80 10.03 10.31
CA THR A 108 17.95 9.53 11.08
C THR A 108 18.38 10.46 12.21
N ASP A 109 17.92 11.72 12.19
CA ASP A 109 18.41 12.80 13.07
C ASP A 109 19.94 12.87 13.15
N GLU A 110 20.60 12.54 12.03
CA GLU A 110 22.06 12.50 11.87
C GLU A 110 22.79 11.44 12.72
N ASP A 111 22.05 10.45 13.26
CA ASP A 111 22.62 9.33 14.01
C ASP A 111 22.92 8.12 13.09
N PRO A 112 24.20 7.72 12.93
CA PRO A 112 24.60 6.59 12.09
C PRO A 112 24.07 5.23 12.57
N GLU A 113 23.81 5.07 13.87
CA GLU A 113 23.25 3.82 14.40
C GLU A 113 21.76 3.72 14.08
N VAL A 114 21.04 4.84 14.15
CA VAL A 114 19.65 4.94 13.70
C VAL A 114 19.55 4.70 12.20
N GLU A 115 20.49 5.24 11.40
CA GLU A 115 20.57 4.98 9.97
C GLU A 115 20.67 3.48 9.68
N ARG A 116 21.59 2.77 10.34
CA ARG A 116 21.77 1.32 10.16
C ARG A 116 20.49 0.54 10.50
N GLN A 117 19.87 0.85 11.64
CA GLN A 117 18.63 0.19 12.08
C GLN A 117 17.49 0.40 11.08
N LEU A 118 17.33 1.61 10.56
CA LEU A 118 16.30 1.91 9.58
C LEU A 118 16.53 1.21 8.24
N LEU A 119 17.79 1.04 7.81
CA LEU A 119 18.13 0.26 6.62
C LEU A 119 17.76 -1.22 6.78
N GLU A 120 18.01 -1.80 7.95
CA GLU A 120 17.59 -3.16 8.30
C GLU A 120 16.06 -3.29 8.28
N GLU A 121 15.35 -2.36 8.95
CA GLU A 121 13.88 -2.34 8.94
C GLU A 121 13.30 -2.21 7.53
N PHE A 122 13.92 -1.43 6.65
CA PHE A 122 13.46 -1.28 5.26
C PHE A 122 13.63 -2.58 4.48
N SER A 123 14.73 -3.30 4.69
CA SER A 123 14.95 -4.63 4.13
C SER A 123 13.85 -5.61 4.58
N GLU A 124 13.55 -5.65 5.89
CA GLU A 124 12.51 -6.51 6.45
C GLU A 124 11.10 -6.19 5.94
N ARG A 125 10.82 -4.90 5.68
CA ARG A 125 9.54 -4.42 5.15
C ARG A 125 9.39 -4.62 3.64
N GLY A 126 10.38 -5.22 2.97
CA GLY A 126 10.34 -5.49 1.53
C GLY A 126 10.45 -4.23 0.67
N VAL A 127 11.18 -3.22 1.16
CA VAL A 127 11.50 -2.03 0.38
C VAL A 127 12.39 -2.43 -0.80
N GLU A 128 11.89 -2.26 -2.02
CA GLU A 128 12.60 -2.64 -3.26
C GLU A 128 13.53 -1.53 -3.77
N SER A 129 13.40 -0.30 -3.25
CA SER A 129 14.13 0.88 -3.71
C SER A 129 14.30 1.90 -2.59
N LEU A 130 15.47 2.53 -2.51
CA LEU A 130 15.81 3.47 -1.44
C LEU A 130 16.35 4.78 -2.00
N VAL A 131 15.84 5.89 -1.49
CA VAL A 131 16.39 7.24 -1.70
C VAL A 131 16.99 7.70 -0.38
N LEU A 132 18.29 7.96 -0.35
CA LEU A 132 18.94 8.61 0.79
C LEU A 132 19.15 10.09 0.49
N VAL A 133 18.84 10.94 1.47
CA VAL A 133 19.17 12.36 1.48
C VAL A 133 20.10 12.62 2.68
N PRO A 134 21.40 12.31 2.55
CA PRO A 134 22.36 12.55 3.63
C PRO A 134 22.72 14.05 3.70
N PRO A 135 23.04 14.58 4.89
CA PRO A 135 23.57 15.93 5.01
C PRO A 135 25.04 15.98 4.59
N PHE A 136 25.84 14.94 4.86
CA PHE A 136 27.24 14.83 4.45
C PHE A 136 27.64 13.36 4.27
N LEU A 137 28.02 12.98 3.06
CA LEU A 137 28.62 11.68 2.76
C LEU A 137 30.08 11.67 3.20
N SER A 138 30.36 11.18 4.41
CA SER A 138 31.70 10.76 4.78
C SER A 138 31.65 9.40 5.48
N GLY A 139 31.69 8.31 4.69
CA GLY A 139 32.19 7.02 5.19
C GLY A 139 31.38 5.76 4.88
N ILE A 140 30.06 5.82 4.67
CA ILE A 140 29.21 4.63 4.84
C ILE A 140 28.99 3.80 3.56
N PHE A 141 29.16 4.36 2.36
CA PHE A 141 28.93 3.62 1.11
C PHE A 141 30.00 2.57 0.74
N HIS A 142 31.06 2.41 1.53
CA HIS A 142 32.13 1.46 1.19
C HIS A 142 31.77 -0.01 1.46
N ASP A 143 30.81 -0.29 2.35
CA ASP A 143 30.56 -1.65 2.84
C ASP A 143 29.28 -2.33 2.29
N TYR A 144 28.57 -1.70 1.35
CA TYR A 144 27.25 -2.18 0.86
C TYR A 144 27.17 -2.49 -0.64
N VAL A 145 28.31 -2.62 -1.35
CA VAL A 145 28.35 -3.06 -2.78
C VAL A 145 29.09 -4.38 -2.93
#